data_AF-A0A841TML0-F1
#
_entry.id   AF-A0A841TML0-F1
#
_cell.length_a   1.000
_cell.length_b   1.000
_cell.length_c   1.000
_cell.angle_alpha   90.00
_cell.angle_beta   90.00
_cell.angle_gamma   90.00
#
_symmetry.space_group_name_H-M   'P 1'
#
loop_
_entity.id
_entity.type
_entity.pdbx_description
1 polymer ?
#
loop_
_entity_poly.entity_id
_entity_poly.type
_entity_poly.pdbx_seq_one_letter_code
_entity_poly.pdbx_strand_id
1 'polypeptide(L)'
;MRPADVRYKHLYPRGTMIANRRQISLVSVEDNADVAGKLGVEAIMPEWLGANVLISGCPEFTLLPRGARLLFESGASLICEGENEPCIGPGEVIAEHCGGDAKLAARFVKTAQQRRGIVCSVELPGTIAAGDKVRIVLP
;
A
#
# COMPACT_ATOMS: atom_id res chain seq x y z
N MET A 1 -12.22 7.73 -12.83
CA MET A 1 -12.06 9.05 -12.18
C MET A 1 -12.36 8.92 -10.69
N ARG A 2 -11.80 9.76 -9.84
CA ARG A 2 -12.12 9.86 -8.41
C ARG A 2 -12.00 11.31 -7.90
N PRO A 3 -12.66 11.68 -6.79
CA PRO A 3 -12.43 13.00 -6.19
C PRO A 3 -11.02 13.09 -5.57
N ALA A 4 -10.39 14.25 -5.71
CA ALA A 4 -9.14 14.62 -5.06
C ALA A 4 -9.32 14.67 -3.53
N ASP A 5 -8.40 14.03 -2.80
CA ASP A 5 -8.38 14.00 -1.33
C ASP A 5 -7.19 14.79 -0.76
N VAL A 6 -6.94 14.62 0.53
CA VAL A 6 -5.88 15.31 1.27
C VAL A 6 -4.48 15.10 0.68
N ARG A 7 -4.23 14.02 -0.06
CA ARG A 7 -2.93 13.73 -0.71
C ARG A 7 -2.68 14.62 -1.92
N TYR A 8 -3.74 15.14 -2.53
CA TYR A 8 -3.69 15.96 -3.74
C TYR A 8 -3.96 17.45 -3.48
N LYS A 9 -4.07 17.88 -2.22
CA LYS A 9 -4.42 19.26 -1.82
C LYS A 9 -3.49 20.33 -2.38
N HIS A 10 -2.26 19.97 -2.73
CA HIS A 10 -1.24 20.88 -3.29
C HIS A 10 -1.35 21.04 -4.82
N LEU A 11 -2.13 20.18 -5.48
CA LEU A 11 -2.34 20.20 -6.93
C LEU A 11 -3.74 20.67 -7.29
N TYR A 12 -4.76 20.25 -6.53
CA TYR A 12 -6.16 20.48 -6.84
C TYR A 12 -6.98 20.82 -5.59
N PRO A 13 -8.06 21.61 -5.74
CA PRO A 13 -9.07 21.74 -4.70
C PRO A 13 -9.65 20.37 -4.29
N ARG A 14 -10.05 20.24 -3.02
CA ARG A 14 -10.68 19.01 -2.51
C ARG A 14 -11.96 18.73 -3.29
N GLY A 15 -12.15 17.49 -3.71
CA GLY A 15 -13.34 17.06 -4.45
C GLY A 15 -13.25 17.20 -5.98
N THR A 16 -12.22 17.87 -6.53
CA THR A 16 -11.99 17.92 -7.98
C THR A 16 -11.86 16.51 -8.56
N MET A 17 -12.59 16.21 -9.63
CA MET A 17 -12.51 14.91 -10.29
C MET A 17 -11.18 14.77 -11.04
N ILE A 18 -10.40 13.76 -10.66
CA ILE A 18 -9.08 13.47 -11.24
C ILE A 18 -8.97 12.01 -11.70
N ALA A 19 -7.95 11.71 -12.50
CA ALA A 19 -7.60 10.35 -12.85
C ALA A 19 -7.30 9.54 -11.57
N ASN A 20 -7.79 8.29 -11.52
CA ASN A 20 -7.51 7.42 -10.38
C ASN A 20 -6.18 6.71 -10.60
N ARG A 21 -5.11 7.24 -9.98
CA ARG A 21 -3.77 6.62 -9.94
C ARG A 21 -3.56 5.72 -8.71
N ARG A 22 -4.63 5.45 -7.96
CA ARG A 22 -4.63 4.66 -6.72
C ARG A 22 -5.68 3.57 -6.85
N GLN A 23 -5.58 2.79 -7.93
CA GLN A 23 -6.59 1.79 -8.29
C GLN A 23 -6.43 0.55 -7.44
N ILE A 24 -5.19 0.09 -7.26
CA ILE A 24 -4.82 -1.11 -6.51
C ILE A 24 -3.78 -0.72 -5.46
N SER A 25 -3.94 -1.19 -4.22
CA SER A 25 -2.93 -1.07 -3.16
C SER A 25 -2.24 -2.41 -2.94
N LEU A 26 -0.92 -2.37 -2.80
CA LEU A 26 -0.10 -3.55 -2.55
C LEU A 26 0.79 -3.31 -1.33
N VAL A 27 0.98 -4.33 -0.51
CA VAL A 27 1.88 -4.34 0.65
C VAL A 27 2.77 -5.58 0.59
N SER A 28 3.88 -5.59 1.32
CA SER A 28 4.75 -6.77 1.44
C SER A 28 4.71 -7.37 2.84
N VAL A 29 4.97 -8.67 2.93
CA VAL A 29 5.11 -9.40 4.20
C VAL A 29 6.23 -8.78 5.02
N GLU A 30 7.34 -8.43 4.37
CA GLU A 30 8.55 -7.89 4.97
C GLU A 30 8.31 -6.51 5.60
N ASP A 31 7.66 -5.60 4.87
CA ASP A 31 7.35 -4.25 5.38
C ASP A 31 6.36 -4.34 6.54
N ASN A 32 5.31 -5.18 6.42
CA ASN A 32 4.33 -5.37 7.48
C ASN A 32 4.96 -5.94 8.75
N ALA A 33 5.85 -6.93 8.63
CA ALA A 33 6.55 -7.54 9.76
C ALA A 33 7.48 -6.54 10.46
N ASP A 34 8.21 -5.72 9.69
CA ASP A 34 9.08 -4.68 10.26
C ASP A 34 8.26 -3.62 11.02
N VAL A 35 7.13 -3.18 10.46
CA VAL A 35 6.24 -2.23 11.16
C VAL A 35 5.64 -2.87 12.41
N ALA A 36 5.19 -4.13 12.35
CA ALA A 36 4.65 -4.85 13.51
C ALA A 36 5.66 -4.93 14.66
N GLY A 37 6.90 -5.33 14.35
CA GLY A 37 7.99 -5.41 15.33
C GLY A 37 8.31 -4.06 15.97
N LYS A 38 8.35 -2.98 15.19
CA LYS A 38 8.58 -1.61 15.71
C LYS A 38 7.42 -1.06 16.54
N LEU A 39 6.20 -1.50 16.24
CA LEU A 39 5.04 -1.14 17.03
C LEU A 39 4.91 -1.97 18.30
N GLY A 40 5.55 -3.15 18.35
CA GLY A 40 5.42 -4.10 19.45
C GLY A 40 4.08 -4.84 19.42
N VAL A 41 3.55 -5.08 18.22
CA VAL A 41 2.33 -5.86 18.01
C VAL A 41 2.67 -7.18 17.33
N GLU A 42 1.82 -8.19 17.48
CA GLU A 42 2.05 -9.53 16.94
C GLU A 42 2.15 -9.54 15.41
N ALA A 43 1.25 -8.84 14.73
CA ALA A 43 1.20 -8.77 13.28
C ALA A 43 0.52 -7.50 12.81
N ILE A 44 0.71 -7.15 11.54
CA ILE A 44 -0.12 -6.19 10.80
C ILE A 44 -0.69 -6.91 9.59
N MET A 45 -2.01 -7.11 9.60
CA MET A 45 -2.69 -7.81 8.52
C MET A 45 -2.95 -6.86 7.33
N PRO A 46 -2.79 -7.33 6.07
CA PRO A 46 -3.08 -6.52 4.88
C PRO A 46 -4.49 -5.93 4.86
N GLU A 47 -5.46 -6.65 5.42
CA GLU A 47 -6.87 -6.28 5.50
C GLU A 47 -7.08 -5.05 6.39
N TRP A 48 -6.31 -4.93 7.49
CA TRP A 48 -6.36 -3.76 8.38
C TRP A 48 -5.84 -2.51 7.67
N LEU A 49 -4.97 -2.72 6.69
CA LEU A 49 -4.47 -1.69 5.80
C LEU A 49 -5.41 -1.46 4.60
N GLY A 50 -6.45 -2.26 4.37
CA GLY A 50 -7.23 -2.18 3.13
C GLY A 50 -6.35 -2.39 1.88
N ALA A 51 -5.37 -3.29 1.98
CA ALA A 51 -4.54 -3.71 0.84
C ALA A 51 -5.32 -4.69 -0.05
N ASN A 52 -5.10 -4.63 -1.37
CA ASN A 52 -5.69 -5.58 -2.30
C ASN A 52 -4.81 -6.82 -2.52
N VAL A 53 -3.48 -6.63 -2.51
CA VAL A 53 -2.51 -7.70 -2.76
C VAL A 53 -1.41 -7.67 -1.71
N LEU A 54 -1.05 -8.84 -1.21
CA LEU A 54 0.12 -9.07 -0.38
C LEU A 54 1.20 -9.74 -1.23
N ILE A 55 2.39 -9.16 -1.26
CA ILE A 55 3.57 -9.70 -1.93
C ILE A 55 4.57 -10.22 -0.89
N SER A 56 5.39 -11.19 -1.27
CA SER A 56 6.53 -11.66 -0.48
C SER A 56 7.74 -11.88 -1.38
N GLY A 57 8.93 -11.91 -0.78
CA GLY A 57 10.20 -12.09 -1.49
C GLY A 57 10.78 -10.78 -2.04
N CYS A 58 10.32 -9.62 -1.58
CA CYS A 58 10.79 -8.32 -2.03
C CYS A 58 11.06 -7.40 -0.82
N PRO A 59 12.31 -7.40 -0.33
CA PRO A 59 12.75 -6.42 0.68
C PRO A 59 12.56 -5.00 0.17
N GLU A 60 12.19 -4.08 1.08
CA GLU A 60 12.02 -2.65 0.76
C GLU A 60 11.01 -2.37 -0.37
N PHE A 61 9.99 -3.22 -0.49
CA PHE A 61 8.96 -3.14 -1.53
C PHE A 61 8.31 -1.75 -1.64
N THR A 62 8.09 -1.06 -0.52
CA THR A 62 7.54 0.31 -0.52
C THR A 62 8.42 1.32 -1.27
N LEU A 63 9.73 1.07 -1.39
CA LEU A 63 10.69 1.95 -2.06
C LEU A 63 10.75 1.76 -3.58
N LEU A 64 9.92 0.89 -4.16
CA LEU A 64 9.86 0.72 -5.60
C LEU A 64 9.61 2.07 -6.30
N PRO A 65 10.42 2.41 -7.32
CA PRO A 65 10.28 3.70 -8.00
C PRO A 65 8.95 3.77 -8.76
N ARG A 66 8.43 5.00 -8.89
CA ARG A 66 7.31 5.27 -9.80
C ARG A 66 7.68 4.80 -11.21
N GLY A 67 6.76 4.10 -11.87
CA GLY A 67 6.98 3.52 -13.19
C GLY A 67 7.55 2.09 -13.18
N ALA A 68 7.92 1.53 -12.02
CA ALA A 68 8.17 0.10 -11.90
C ALA A 68 6.92 -0.70 -12.29
N ARG A 69 7.11 -1.86 -12.93
CA ARG A 69 6.03 -2.71 -13.43
C ARG A 69 6.00 -4.03 -12.69
N LEU A 70 4.82 -4.43 -12.26
CA LEU A 70 4.55 -5.71 -11.61
C LEU A 70 3.80 -6.58 -12.61
N LEU A 71 4.51 -7.55 -13.18
CA LEU A 71 4.00 -8.44 -14.22
C LEU A 71 3.60 -9.77 -13.59
N PHE A 72 2.31 -10.12 -13.70
CA PHE A 72 1.73 -11.35 -13.17
C PHE A 72 1.73 -12.46 -14.22
N GLU A 73 1.59 -13.71 -13.79
CA GLU A 73 1.69 -14.90 -14.67
C GLU A 73 0.65 -14.90 -15.80
N SER A 74 -0.54 -14.35 -15.57
CA SER A 74 -1.60 -14.25 -16.60
C SER A 74 -1.31 -13.24 -17.71
N GLY A 75 -0.26 -12.42 -17.55
CA GLY A 75 0.02 -11.25 -18.39
C GLY A 75 -0.58 -9.95 -17.85
N ALA A 76 -1.34 -9.96 -16.75
CA ALA A 76 -1.76 -8.72 -16.09
C ALA A 76 -0.53 -7.88 -15.68
N SER A 77 -0.60 -6.57 -15.88
CA SER A 77 0.45 -5.63 -15.46
C SER A 77 -0.13 -4.50 -14.62
N LEU A 78 0.55 -4.22 -13.51
CA LEU A 78 0.33 -3.03 -12.71
C LEU A 78 1.55 -2.11 -12.83
N ILE A 79 1.31 -0.80 -12.97
CA ILE A 79 2.36 0.22 -12.92
C ILE A 79 2.38 0.89 -11.53
N CYS A 80 3.56 0.97 -10.93
CA CYS A 80 3.78 1.62 -9.64
C CYS A 80 3.57 3.12 -9.76
N GLU A 81 2.65 3.63 -8.93
CA GLU A 81 2.30 5.04 -8.80
C GLU A 81 2.93 5.68 -7.55
N GLY A 82 3.87 4.96 -6.92
CA GLY A 82 4.66 5.38 -5.77
C GLY A 82 4.14 4.88 -4.43
N GLU A 83 4.82 5.32 -3.38
CA GLU A 83 4.50 4.98 -1.99
C GLU A 83 3.05 5.31 -1.65
N ASN A 84 2.40 4.37 -0.96
CA ASN A 84 1.13 4.61 -0.31
C ASN A 84 1.39 5.17 1.09
N GLU A 85 1.50 6.50 1.23
CA GLU A 85 1.77 7.13 2.53
C GLU A 85 0.78 6.65 3.62
N PRO A 86 1.24 6.43 4.86
CA PRO A 86 0.37 6.01 5.96
C PRO A 86 -0.59 7.15 6.38
N CYS A 87 -1.76 6.76 6.89
CA CYS A 87 -2.75 7.69 7.44
C CYS A 87 -3.35 7.12 8.74
N ILE A 88 -4.12 7.95 9.45
CA ILE A 88 -4.63 7.59 10.77
C ILE A 88 -5.63 6.42 10.74
N GLY A 89 -6.46 6.32 9.69
CA GLY A 89 -7.53 5.32 9.59
C GLY A 89 -7.05 3.87 9.77
N PRO A 90 -6.07 3.38 8.98
CA PRO A 90 -5.48 2.06 9.22
C PRO A 90 -4.85 1.92 10.61
N GLY A 91 -4.31 3.01 11.17
CA GLY A 91 -3.79 3.01 12.54
C GLY A 91 -4.88 2.79 13.60
N GLU A 92 -6.08 3.34 13.40
CA GLU A 92 -7.24 3.12 14.27
C GLU A 92 -7.71 1.66 14.20
N VAL A 93 -7.79 1.07 13.00
CA VAL A 93 -8.13 -0.35 12.82
C VAL A 93 -7.10 -1.27 13.50
N ILE A 94 -5.80 -0.95 13.37
CA ILE A 94 -4.75 -1.67 14.09
C ILE A 94 -4.94 -1.54 15.61
N ALA A 95 -5.25 -0.33 16.10
CA ALA A 95 -5.50 -0.11 17.53
C ALA A 95 -6.65 -0.98 18.04
N GLU A 96 -7.77 -1.03 17.33
CA GLU A 96 -8.92 -1.87 17.68
C GLU A 96 -8.54 -3.36 17.81
N HIS A 97 -7.70 -3.86 16.90
CA HIS A 97 -7.25 -5.25 16.90
C HIS A 97 -6.14 -5.55 17.92
N CYS A 98 -5.43 -4.52 18.41
CA CYS A 98 -4.28 -4.65 19.30
C CYS A 98 -4.54 -4.06 20.70
N GLY A 99 -5.78 -4.17 21.20
CA GLY A 99 -6.12 -3.83 22.58
C GLY A 99 -6.59 -2.38 22.82
N GLY A 100 -6.86 -1.62 21.76
CA GLY A 100 -7.56 -0.33 21.81
C GLY A 100 -6.71 0.87 22.23
N ASP A 101 -5.37 0.78 22.21
CA ASP A 101 -4.52 1.93 22.53
C ASP A 101 -4.59 3.00 21.43
N ALA A 102 -5.26 4.11 21.73
CA ALA A 102 -5.40 5.25 20.81
C ALA A 102 -4.05 5.84 20.36
N LYS A 103 -2.96 5.66 21.13
CA LYS A 103 -1.63 6.10 20.72
C LYS A 103 -1.03 5.23 19.62
N LEU A 104 -1.50 3.98 19.48
CA LEU A 104 -1.01 3.06 18.47
C LEU A 104 -1.28 3.59 17.06
N ALA A 105 -2.42 4.23 16.84
CA ALA A 105 -2.76 4.84 15.55
C ALA A 105 -1.73 5.91 15.11
N ALA A 106 -1.38 6.82 16.01
CA ALA A 106 -0.38 7.86 15.75
C ALA A 106 1.04 7.25 15.57
N ARG A 107 1.38 6.24 16.38
CA ARG A 107 2.65 5.52 16.25
C ARG A 107 2.76 4.78 14.92
N PHE A 108 1.69 4.16 14.45
CA PHE A 108 1.63 3.52 13.14
C PHE A 108 1.96 4.52 12.03
N VAL A 109 1.34 5.70 12.01
CA VAL A 109 1.60 6.73 10.98
C VAL A 109 3.09 7.09 10.91
N LYS A 110 3.77 7.19 12.06
CA LYS A 110 5.20 7.49 12.10
C LYS A 110 6.06 6.29 11.68
N THR A 111 5.68 5.09 12.12
CA THR A 111 6.50 3.87 11.98
C THR A 111 6.39 3.26 10.59
N ALA A 112 5.22 3.35 9.97
CA ALA A 112 4.93 2.81 8.64
C ALA A 112 5.39 3.72 7.49
N GLN A 113 6.02 4.86 7.79
CA GLN A 113 6.67 5.67 6.77
C GLN A 113 7.68 4.82 5.99
N GLN A 114 7.60 4.90 4.66
CA GLN A 114 8.41 4.12 3.72
C GLN A 114 8.24 2.60 3.87
N ARG A 115 7.16 2.14 4.52
CA ARG A 115 6.88 0.72 4.81
C ARG A 115 5.39 0.38 4.77
N ARG A 116 4.60 1.18 4.08
CA ARG A 116 3.14 0.99 4.01
C ARG A 116 2.66 0.47 2.65
N GLY A 117 3.60 0.02 1.83
CA GLY A 117 3.36 -0.47 0.49
C GLY A 117 3.17 0.63 -0.54
N ILE A 118 2.72 0.24 -1.72
CA ILE A 118 2.58 1.11 -2.89
C ILE A 118 1.13 1.19 -3.35
N VAL A 119 0.86 2.17 -4.20
CA VAL A 119 -0.34 2.23 -5.03
C VAL A 119 0.03 2.02 -6.49
N CYS A 120 -0.88 1.39 -7.22
CA CYS A 120 -0.71 1.09 -8.63
C CYS A 120 -1.94 1.49 -9.45
N SER A 121 -1.69 1.69 -10.75
CA SER A 121 -2.70 1.71 -11.80
C SER A 121 -2.62 0.41 -12.60
N VAL A 122 -3.75 -0.06 -13.14
CA VAL A 122 -3.75 -1.18 -14.10
C VAL A 122 -3.17 -0.68 -15.43
N GLU A 123 -2.04 -1.27 -15.85
CA GLU A 123 -1.40 -0.97 -17.13
C GLU A 123 -1.90 -1.91 -18.23
N LEU A 124 -2.03 -3.21 -17.92
CA LEU A 124 -2.60 -4.23 -18.80
C LEU A 124 -3.59 -5.10 -18.02
N PRO A 125 -4.89 -5.13 -18.37
CA PRO A 125 -5.88 -5.95 -17.68
C PRO A 125 -5.59 -7.45 -17.80
N GLY A 126 -5.92 -8.19 -16.75
CA GLY A 126 -5.81 -9.65 -16.70
C GLY A 126 -6.22 -10.19 -15.33
N THR A 127 -6.10 -11.49 -15.13
CA THR A 127 -6.46 -12.14 -13.86
C THR A 127 -5.26 -12.17 -12.93
N ILE A 128 -5.43 -11.82 -11.66
CA ILE A 128 -4.42 -12.00 -10.62
C ILE A 128 -4.98 -13.04 -9.65
N ALA A 129 -4.22 -14.09 -9.36
CA ALA A 129 -4.59 -15.15 -8.44
C ALA A 129 -3.60 -15.29 -7.27
N ALA A 130 -4.09 -15.84 -6.16
CA ALA A 130 -3.23 -16.18 -5.03
C ALA A 130 -2.20 -17.25 -5.45
N GLY A 131 -0.93 -17.00 -5.14
CA GLY A 131 0.18 -17.88 -5.53
C GLY A 131 0.87 -17.49 -6.84
N ASP A 132 0.33 -16.54 -7.60
CA ASP A 132 0.98 -16.03 -8.82
C ASP A 132 2.38 -15.51 -8.51
N LYS A 133 3.35 -15.87 -9.36
CA LYS A 133 4.65 -15.21 -9.35
C LYS A 133 4.54 -13.83 -9.98
N VAL A 134 5.20 -12.87 -9.36
CA VAL A 134 5.26 -11.49 -9.84
C VAL A 134 6.68 -11.15 -10.23
N ARG A 135 6.88 -10.74 -11.49
CA ARG A 135 8.15 -10.20 -11.95
C ARG A 135 8.10 -8.68 -11.87
N ILE A 136 9.05 -8.11 -11.14
CA ILE A 136 9.22 -6.65 -11.03
C ILE A 136 10.23 -6.18 -12.08
N VAL A 137 9.85 -5.18 -12.87
CA VAL A 137 10.72 -4.51 -13.85
C VAL A 137 10.87 -3.05 -13.44
N LEU A 138 12.10 -2.61 -13.24
CA LEU A 138 12.42 -1.22 -12.89
C LEU A 138 12.45 -0.32 -14.15
N PRO A 139 12.14 0.98 -14.00
CA PRO A 139 12.18 1.95 -15.10
C PRO A 139 13.61 2.28 -15.57
#